data_AF-A0A6M1SIV5-F1
#
_entry.id   AF-A0A6M1SIV5-F1
#
_cell.length_a   1.000
_cell.length_b   1.000
_cell.length_c   1.000
_cell.angle_alpha   90.00
_cell.angle_beta   90.00
_cell.angle_gamma   90.00
#
_symmetry.space_group_name_H-M   'P 1'
#
loop_
_entity.id
_entity.type
_entity.pdbx_description
1 polymer ?
#
loop_
_entity_poly.entity_id
_entity_poly.type
_entity_poly.pdbx_seq_one_letter_code
_entity_poly.pdbx_strand_id
1 'polypeptide(L)'
;MLKNIPPLLGPQLLSTLRAMGHGDEIVIADANFPAEFLGPLTMRADGISATDMLEAVLTVMPLDEFVDEAAIGMAVVGNPDAREPIYDAFQDIITRHEPKMSFTTIERFAFYDRARKAAAVIQTGESRLYANIILKKGIIRPSAA
;
A
#
# COMPACT_ATOMS: atom_id res chain seq x y z
N MET A 1 20.71 -6.57 -3.64
CA MET A 1 19.85 -7.72 -3.33
C MET A 1 20.29 -8.35 -2.03
N LEU A 2 19.36 -8.93 -1.26
CA LEU A 2 19.63 -9.62 0.01
C LEU A 2 18.94 -10.99 -0.01
N LYS A 3 19.39 -11.93 0.82
CA LYS A 3 18.73 -13.24 0.96
C LYS A 3 17.36 -13.04 1.60
N ASN A 4 16.33 -13.72 1.07
CA ASN A 4 14.96 -13.73 1.60
C ASN A 4 14.25 -12.36 1.64
N ILE A 5 14.72 -11.37 0.89
CA ILE A 5 14.06 -10.07 0.75
C ILE A 5 13.80 -9.84 -0.74
N PRO A 6 12.56 -9.52 -1.17
CA PRO A 6 12.27 -9.26 -2.57
C PRO A 6 13.21 -8.18 -3.15
N PRO A 7 13.81 -8.41 -4.33
CA PRO A 7 14.74 -7.45 -4.92
C PRO A 7 14.06 -6.14 -5.35
N LEU A 8 12.72 -6.13 -5.45
CA LEU A 8 11.91 -4.93 -5.70
C LEU A 8 11.99 -3.93 -4.53
N LEU A 9 12.29 -4.41 -3.32
CA LEU A 9 12.45 -3.54 -2.16
C LEU A 9 13.85 -2.92 -2.17
N GLY A 10 13.96 -1.79 -2.88
CA GLY A 10 15.18 -0.99 -2.92
C GLY A 10 15.62 -0.48 -1.54
N PRO A 11 16.86 -0.01 -1.39
CA PRO A 11 17.42 0.38 -0.10
C PRO A 11 16.63 1.48 0.61
N GLN A 12 16.16 2.49 -0.14
CA GLN A 12 15.36 3.58 0.43
C GLN A 12 13.98 3.10 0.90
N LEU A 13 13.33 2.23 0.12
CA LEU A 13 12.04 1.65 0.49
C LEU A 13 12.17 0.78 1.74
N LEU A 14 13.17 -0.11 1.80
CA LEU A 14 13.44 -0.93 2.98
C LEU A 14 13.70 -0.07 4.24
N SER A 15 14.51 0.98 4.10
CA SER A 15 14.76 1.92 5.20
C SER A 15 13.46 2.59 5.67
N THR A 16 12.62 3.02 4.74
CA THR A 16 11.33 3.67 5.03
C THR A 16 10.39 2.70 5.75
N LEU A 17 10.16 1.51 5.20
CA LEU A 17 9.34 0.47 5.82
C LEU A 17 9.84 0.10 7.22
N ARG A 18 11.16 0.05 7.42
CA ARG A 18 11.75 -0.29 8.73
C ARG A 18 11.61 0.82 9.75
N ALA A 19 11.68 2.08 9.31
CA ALA A 19 11.56 3.28 10.14
C ALA A 19 10.13 3.60 10.55
N MET A 20 9.13 3.25 9.72
CA MET A 20 7.72 3.39 10.05
C MET A 20 7.38 2.74 11.39
N GLY A 21 6.62 3.42 12.23
CA GLY A 21 6.02 2.91 13.45
C GLY A 21 4.70 2.17 13.19
N HIS A 22 4.13 1.64 14.28
CA HIS A 22 2.76 1.12 14.24
C HIS A 22 1.78 2.28 14.00
N GLY A 23 0.88 2.10 13.04
CA GLY A 23 -0.12 3.08 12.66
C GLY A 23 0.32 4.03 11.54
N ASP A 24 1.60 4.07 11.20
CA ASP A 24 2.08 4.80 10.03
C ASP A 24 1.54 4.18 8.75
N GLU A 25 1.33 5.01 7.74
CA GLU A 25 0.75 4.62 6.46
C GLU A 25 1.73 4.82 5.32
N ILE A 26 1.69 3.94 4.33
CA ILE A 26 2.44 4.08 3.07
C ILE A 26 1.48 3.88 1.91
N VAL A 27 1.64 4.66 0.85
CA VAL A 27 0.81 4.56 -0.35
C VAL A 27 1.58 3.83 -1.44
N ILE A 28 0.95 2.85 -2.08
CA ILE A 28 1.37 2.32 -3.39
C ILE A 28 0.43 2.94 -4.41
N ALA A 29 0.98 3.70 -5.33
CA ALA A 29 0.23 4.56 -6.24
C ALA A 29 0.38 4.10 -7.70
N ASP A 30 -0.71 4.22 -8.45
CA ASP A 30 -0.74 4.02 -9.90
C ASP A 30 -0.08 5.17 -10.65
N ALA A 31 0.21 4.97 -11.94
CA ALA A 31 0.96 5.92 -12.77
C ALA A 31 0.30 7.30 -12.93
N ASN A 32 -1.00 7.44 -12.66
CA ASN A 32 -1.76 8.68 -12.79
C ASN A 32 -1.89 9.44 -11.46
N PHE A 33 -1.52 8.82 -10.33
CA PHE A 33 -1.61 9.43 -9.03
C PHE A 33 -0.66 10.63 -8.88
N PRO A 34 -1.08 11.74 -8.25
CA PRO A 34 -0.27 12.95 -8.17
C PRO A 34 0.77 12.90 -7.02
N ALA A 35 1.53 11.81 -6.88
CA ALA A 35 2.40 11.55 -5.72
C ALA A 35 3.38 12.69 -5.41
N GLU A 36 4.10 13.18 -6.43
CA GLU A 36 5.19 14.14 -6.29
C GLU A 36 4.77 15.45 -5.58
N PHE A 37 3.50 15.86 -5.75
CA PHE A 37 2.98 17.12 -5.25
C PHE A 37 1.96 16.96 -4.11
N LEU A 38 1.84 15.76 -3.53
CA LEU A 38 0.98 15.54 -2.38
C LEU A 38 1.63 15.93 -1.05
N GLY A 39 2.96 15.92 -0.95
CA GLY A 39 3.72 16.33 0.23
C GLY A 39 4.68 15.28 0.80
N PRO A 40 4.27 14.00 0.96
CA PRO A 40 5.18 12.96 1.43
C PRO A 40 6.35 12.69 0.48
N LEU A 41 7.38 12.03 1.01
CA LEU A 41 8.47 11.49 0.20
C LEU A 41 7.90 10.58 -0.90
N THR A 42 8.23 10.89 -2.16
CA THR A 42 7.87 10.04 -3.31
C THR A 42 9.07 9.18 -3.70
N MET A 43 8.84 7.87 -3.80
CA MET A 43 9.80 6.89 -4.30
C MET A 43 9.31 6.34 -5.64
N ARG A 44 10.09 6.55 -6.70
CA ARG A 44 9.76 6.05 -8.04
C ARG A 44 10.02 4.55 -8.14
N ALA A 45 9.04 3.81 -8.63
CA ALA A 45 9.05 2.39 -8.93
C ALA A 45 8.54 2.17 -10.37
N ASP A 46 9.10 2.94 -11.29
CA ASP A 46 8.72 2.93 -12.71
C ASP A 46 8.85 1.53 -13.34
N GLY A 47 7.86 1.14 -14.14
CA GLY A 47 7.81 -0.17 -14.80
C GLY A 47 7.46 -1.34 -13.88
N ILE A 48 7.24 -1.10 -12.57
CA ILE A 48 6.77 -2.11 -11.61
C ILE A 48 5.25 -1.97 -11.47
N SER A 49 4.52 -3.09 -11.42
CA SER A 49 3.07 -3.07 -11.20
C SER A 49 2.73 -2.79 -9.73
N ALA A 50 1.54 -2.26 -9.46
CA ALA A 50 1.08 -2.03 -8.09
C ALA A 50 0.92 -3.35 -7.33
N THR A 51 0.53 -4.41 -8.05
CA THR A 51 0.40 -5.77 -7.51
C THR A 51 1.75 -6.37 -7.10
N ASP A 52 2.80 -6.23 -7.92
CA ASP A 52 4.14 -6.74 -7.56
C ASP A 52 4.74 -5.97 -6.38
N MET A 53 4.51 -4.65 -6.34
CA MET A 53 4.94 -3.83 -5.22
C MET A 53 4.18 -4.17 -3.93
N LEU A 54 2.87 -4.38 -4.02
CA LEU A 54 2.03 -4.79 -2.87
C LEU A 54 2.50 -6.12 -2.32
N GLU A 55 2.67 -7.14 -3.18
CA GLU A 55 3.21 -8.45 -2.80
C GLU A 55 4.54 -8.30 -2.07
N ALA A 56 5.48 -7.54 -2.65
CA ALA A 56 6.80 -7.33 -2.07
C ALA A 56 6.73 -6.65 -0.69
N VAL A 57 5.94 -5.58 -0.55
CA VAL A 57 5.80 -4.85 0.71
C VAL A 57 5.22 -5.74 1.81
N LEU A 58 4.17 -6.51 1.52
CA LEU A 58 3.53 -7.38 2.51
C LEU A 58 4.39 -8.58 2.94
N THR A 59 5.44 -8.94 2.19
CA THR A 59 6.41 -9.96 2.68
C THR A 59 7.20 -9.51 3.92
N VAL A 60 7.28 -8.21 4.20
CA VAL A 60 8.11 -7.65 5.29
C VAL A 60 7.36 -6.72 6.23
N MET A 61 6.22 -6.16 5.82
CA MET A 61 5.45 -5.19 6.61
C MET A 61 4.12 -5.79 7.04
N PRO A 62 3.88 -5.94 8.36
CA PRO A 62 2.59 -6.40 8.86
C PRO A 62 1.51 -5.33 8.69
N LEU A 63 0.27 -5.73 8.49
CA LEU A 63 -0.88 -4.83 8.54
C LEU A 63 -1.45 -4.68 9.95
N ASP A 64 -2.10 -3.55 10.19
CA ASP A 64 -2.64 -3.16 11.49
C ASP A 64 -3.92 -3.93 11.87
N GLU A 65 -3.81 -4.88 12.81
CA GLU A 65 -4.95 -5.65 13.34
C GLU A 65 -5.86 -4.86 14.32
N PHE A 66 -5.53 -3.61 14.67
CA PHE A 66 -6.28 -2.81 15.65
C PHE A 66 -7.26 -1.81 15.02
N VAL A 67 -7.39 -1.83 13.69
CA VAL A 67 -8.29 -0.96 12.94
C VAL A 67 -9.21 -1.77 12.04
N ASP A 68 -10.35 -1.20 11.68
CA ASP A 68 -11.29 -1.83 10.75
C ASP A 68 -10.72 -1.90 9.32
N GLU A 69 -9.85 -0.96 8.96
CA GLU A 69 -9.32 -0.80 7.60
C GLU A 69 -7.81 -0.54 7.63
N ALA A 70 -7.03 -1.55 7.21
CA ALA A 70 -5.57 -1.46 7.11
C ALA A 70 -5.04 -1.49 5.67
N ALA A 71 -5.88 -1.87 4.70
CA ALA A 71 -5.58 -1.89 3.28
C ALA A 71 -6.73 -1.22 2.51
N ILE A 72 -6.50 0.01 2.05
CA ILE A 72 -7.56 0.91 1.61
C ILE A 72 -7.26 1.42 0.20
N GLY A 73 -8.14 1.15 -0.75
CA GLY A 73 -8.12 1.73 -2.07
C GLY A 73 -8.98 2.98 -2.22
N MET A 74 -8.99 3.51 -3.44
CA MET A 74 -9.84 4.64 -3.82
C MET A 74 -11.14 4.13 -4.46
N ALA A 75 -12.29 4.59 -3.99
CA ALA A 75 -13.59 4.25 -4.59
C ALA A 75 -13.75 4.92 -5.97
N VAL A 76 -14.52 4.28 -6.86
CA VAL A 76 -14.78 4.80 -8.21
C VAL A 76 -15.68 6.04 -8.12
N VAL A 77 -15.28 7.13 -8.78
CA VAL A 77 -16.00 8.40 -8.73
C VAL A 77 -17.39 8.23 -9.36
N GLY A 78 -18.42 8.58 -8.59
CA GLY A 78 -19.82 8.48 -9.02
C GLY A 78 -20.41 7.07 -8.96
N ASN A 79 -19.62 6.05 -8.60
CA ASN A 79 -20.12 4.69 -8.38
C ASN A 79 -19.28 3.95 -7.31
N PRO A 80 -19.44 4.25 -6.02
CA PRO A 80 -18.62 3.67 -4.94
C PRO A 80 -18.68 2.14 -4.85
N ASP A 81 -19.77 1.52 -5.35
CA ASP A 81 -19.96 0.07 -5.34
C ASP A 81 -19.31 -0.63 -6.56
N ALA A 82 -18.75 0.13 -7.51
CA ALA A 82 -18.04 -0.44 -8.64
C ALA A 82 -16.75 -1.12 -8.18
N ARG A 83 -16.51 -2.33 -8.70
CA ARG A 83 -15.25 -3.04 -8.51
C ARG A 83 -14.43 -3.00 -9.79
N GLU A 84 -13.29 -2.32 -9.74
CA GLU A 84 -12.29 -2.36 -10.79
C GLU A 84 -11.50 -3.68 -10.74
N PRO A 85 -11.02 -4.22 -11.86
CA PRO A 85 -10.29 -5.50 -11.89
C PRO A 85 -9.07 -5.56 -10.97
N ILE A 86 -8.46 -4.41 -10.64
CA ILE A 86 -7.33 -4.34 -9.72
C ILE A 86 -7.72 -4.70 -8.27
N TYR A 87 -8.97 -4.46 -7.85
CA TYR A 87 -9.38 -4.65 -6.46
C TYR A 87 -9.36 -6.12 -6.04
N ASP A 88 -9.78 -7.02 -6.92
CA ASP A 88 -9.76 -8.44 -6.63
C ASP A 88 -8.31 -8.96 -6.55
N ALA A 89 -7.41 -8.44 -7.41
CA ALA A 89 -5.98 -8.75 -7.31
C ALA A 89 -5.37 -8.25 -6.00
N PHE A 90 -5.73 -7.04 -5.55
CA PHE A 90 -5.30 -6.54 -4.23
C PHE A 90 -5.84 -7.41 -3.10
N GLN A 91 -7.13 -7.74 -3.13
CA GLN A 91 -7.76 -8.59 -2.12
C GLN A 91 -7.06 -9.97 -2.04
N ASP A 92 -6.77 -10.61 -3.18
CA ASP A 92 -6.09 -11.90 -3.22
C ASP A 92 -4.67 -11.85 -2.64
N ILE A 93 -3.94 -10.75 -2.91
CA ILE A 93 -2.60 -10.54 -2.34
C ILE A 93 -2.71 -10.33 -0.83
N ILE A 94 -3.61 -9.47 -0.37
CA ILE A 94 -3.83 -9.18 1.05
C ILE A 94 -4.20 -10.47 1.80
N THR A 95 -5.15 -11.26 1.30
CA THR A 95 -5.56 -12.50 1.95
C THR A 95 -4.43 -13.52 2.08
N ARG A 96 -3.48 -13.56 1.14
CA ARG A 96 -2.33 -14.48 1.20
C ARG A 96 -1.33 -14.11 2.30
N HIS A 97 -1.08 -12.83 2.53
CA HIS A 97 -0.10 -12.35 3.51
C HIS A 97 -0.73 -12.04 4.87
N GLU A 98 -1.97 -11.56 4.86
CA GLU A 98 -2.70 -11.01 6.00
C GLU A 98 -4.13 -11.55 6.00
N PRO A 99 -4.34 -12.85 6.31
CA PRO A 99 -5.61 -13.56 6.08
C PRO A 99 -6.81 -13.05 6.88
N LYS A 100 -6.57 -12.19 7.88
CA LYS A 100 -7.63 -11.54 8.67
C LYS A 100 -8.02 -10.16 8.13
N MET A 101 -7.31 -9.66 7.12
CA MET A 101 -7.53 -8.34 6.53
C MET A 101 -8.34 -8.44 5.25
N SER A 102 -9.08 -7.37 4.98
CA SER A 102 -9.82 -7.16 3.74
C SER A 102 -9.38 -5.88 3.05
N PHE A 103 -9.53 -5.86 1.74
CA PHE A 103 -9.43 -4.65 0.95
C PHE A 103 -10.72 -3.84 1.09
N THR A 104 -10.58 -2.56 1.39
CA THR A 104 -11.69 -1.60 1.51
C THR A 104 -11.46 -0.42 0.58
N THR A 105 -12.45 0.45 0.40
CA THR A 105 -12.29 1.66 -0.41
C THR A 105 -12.90 2.86 0.29
N ILE A 106 -12.31 4.03 0.04
CA ILE A 106 -12.81 5.33 0.52
C ILE A 106 -12.96 6.31 -0.62
N GLU A 107 -13.75 7.36 -0.41
CA GLU A 107 -13.96 8.44 -1.37
C GLU A 107 -12.62 9.08 -1.80
N ARG A 108 -12.52 9.53 -3.06
CA ARG A 108 -11.30 10.03 -3.70
C ARG A 108 -10.59 11.14 -2.93
N PHE A 109 -11.31 12.15 -2.44
CA PHE A 109 -10.70 13.24 -1.68
C PHE A 109 -10.29 12.78 -0.27
N ALA A 110 -11.07 11.90 0.36
CA ALA A 110 -10.66 11.26 1.61
C ALA A 110 -9.36 10.44 1.44
N PHE A 111 -9.21 9.76 0.29
CA PHE A 111 -7.97 9.08 -0.07
C PHE A 111 -6.80 10.06 -0.19
N TYR A 112 -6.99 11.20 -0.87
CA TYR A 112 -5.94 12.21 -0.97
C TYR A 112 -5.56 12.79 0.41
N ASP A 113 -6.53 13.12 1.25
CA ASP A 113 -6.27 13.66 2.59
C ASP A 113 -5.49 12.69 3.48
N ARG A 114 -5.74 11.39 3.32
CA ARG A 114 -5.00 10.33 4.01
C ARG A 114 -3.60 10.15 3.41
N ALA A 115 -3.50 10.11 2.08
CA ALA A 115 -2.22 10.02 1.37
C ALA A 115 -1.27 11.17 1.71
N ARG A 116 -1.76 12.40 1.91
CA ARG A 116 -0.94 13.56 2.33
C ARG A 116 -0.26 13.38 3.69
N LYS A 117 -0.78 12.49 4.53
CA LYS A 117 -0.28 12.20 5.88
C LYS A 117 0.54 10.92 5.94
N ALA A 118 0.65 10.18 4.84
CA ALA A 118 1.44 8.97 4.77
C ALA A 118 2.92 9.26 4.98
N ALA A 119 3.66 8.28 5.50
CA ALA A 119 5.11 8.35 5.66
C ALA A 119 5.82 8.50 4.30
N ALA A 120 5.29 7.84 3.26
CA ALA A 120 5.78 7.96 1.90
C ALA A 120 4.73 7.50 0.87
N VAL A 121 4.99 7.83 -0.39
CA VAL A 121 4.26 7.31 -1.56
C VAL A 121 5.24 6.58 -2.48
N ILE A 122 4.90 5.35 -2.86
CA ILE A 122 5.60 4.56 -3.88
C ILE A 122 4.85 4.73 -5.19
N GLN A 123 5.42 5.51 -6.10
CA GLN A 123 4.82 5.80 -7.39
C GLN A 123 5.23 4.72 -8.40
N THR A 124 4.30 3.82 -8.72
CA THR A 124 4.54 2.67 -9.60
C THR A 124 4.31 2.99 -11.07
N GLY A 125 4.58 2.02 -11.95
CA GLY A 125 4.23 2.06 -13.38
C GLY A 125 2.86 1.46 -13.71
N GLU A 126 2.02 1.22 -12.71
CA GLU A 126 0.69 0.61 -12.90
C GLU A 126 -0.23 1.50 -13.74
N SER A 127 -0.79 0.94 -14.82
CA SER A 127 -1.64 1.67 -15.76
C SER A 127 -3.13 1.41 -15.56
N ARG A 128 -3.51 0.36 -14.82
CA ARG A 128 -4.91 0.11 -14.44
C ARG A 128 -5.42 1.25 -13.56
N LEU A 129 -6.66 1.66 -13.80
CA LEU A 129 -7.28 2.78 -13.07
C LEU A 129 -7.61 2.37 -11.63
N TYR A 130 -7.63 3.38 -10.75
CA TYR A 130 -7.92 3.22 -9.33
C TYR A 130 -6.99 2.25 -8.60
N ALA A 131 -5.81 1.98 -9.16
CA ALA A 131 -4.84 1.03 -8.63
C ALA A 131 -3.94 1.65 -7.55
N ASN A 132 -4.52 2.50 -6.71
CA ASN A 132 -3.88 3.10 -5.55
C ASN A 132 -4.32 2.36 -4.29
N ILE A 133 -3.39 2.09 -3.38
CA ILE A 133 -3.68 1.45 -2.11
C ILE A 133 -2.84 2.07 -0.99
N ILE A 134 -3.50 2.38 0.13
CA ILE A 134 -2.89 2.79 1.39
C ILE A 134 -2.77 1.55 2.26
N LEU A 135 -1.59 1.34 2.84
CA LEU A 135 -1.31 0.27 3.78
C LEU A 135 -0.96 0.88 5.13
N LYS A 136 -1.64 0.44 6.20
CA LYS A 136 -1.38 0.85 7.57
C LYS A 136 -0.54 -0.20 8.29
N LYS A 137 0.61 0.20 8.81
CA LYS A 137 1.57 -0.71 9.43
C LYS A 137 1.10 -1.18 10.81
N GLY A 138 1.10 -2.49 11.00
CA GLY A 138 0.76 -3.13 12.27
C GLY A 138 1.95 -3.37 13.19
N ILE A 139 1.80 -4.39 14.04
CA ILE A 139 2.80 -4.84 15.00
C ILE A 139 3.30 -6.24 14.68
N ILE A 140 4.51 -6.55 15.13
CA ILE A 140 4.98 -7.94 15.25
C ILE A 140 4.95 -8.29 16.72
N ARG A 141 4.21 -9.35 17.08
CA ARG A 141 4.12 -9.80 18.48
C ARG A 141 5.48 -10.37 18.90
N PRO A 142 5.95 -10.10 20.13
CA PRO A 142 7.12 -10.78 20.66
C PRO A 142 6.92 -12.30 20.55
N SER A 143 7.96 -13.03 20.15
CA SER A 143 7.95 -14.48 20.28
C SER A 143 7.65 -14.83 21.73
N ALA A 144 6.72 -15.76 21.97
CA ALA A 144 6.54 -16.31 23.31
C ALA A 144 7.91 -16.80 23.80
N ALA A 145 8.35 -16.30 24.95
CA ALA A 145 9.59 -16.70 25.59
C ALA A 145 9.52 -18.18 26.02
#